data_AF-A0AAD5X5L6-F1
#
_entry.id   AF-A0AAD5X5L6-F1
#
_cell.length_a   1.000
_cell.length_b   1.000
_cell.length_c   1.000
_cell.angle_alpha   90.00
_cell.angle_beta   90.00
_cell.angle_gamma   90.00
#
_symmetry.space_group_name_H-M   'P 1'
#
loop_
_entity.id
_entity.type
_entity.pdbx_description
1 polymer ?
#
loop_
_entity_poly.entity_id
_entity_poly.type
_entity_poly.pdbx_seq_one_letter_code
_entity_poly.pdbx_strand_id
1 'polypeptide(L)'
;MHKCRALLYADVSVELADELLEKWGGVPRFVLENALVSEQQKKLESAIISVDLDAVVKCIGNPEGSDQVVHRLVHIHVADDFKSKVYCFASNFVAEQIYSQLFLTKRQQLIQFIAVSEGVGETGVLRGTLFERHAHDIIAGGGTFGCRQLFEKTTKVTALNADNKQITIPHLNTLLFADEQQVQASSGMYYRPHVNNYESVDSFIKPNLLFQMTSAKKHPCKQVGLNHVLELLGNPSNPTLYFVVPKDRFKEFKFQSYEDANGNTMKTPSYTNVKKIKQYVLEIDLTS
;
A
#
# COMPACT_ATOMS: atom_id res chain seq x y z
N MET A 1 22.54 -8.97 6.78
CA MET A 1 22.50 -10.10 5.83
C MET A 1 23.86 -10.33 5.15
N HIS A 2 24.40 -9.39 4.36
CA HIS A 2 25.64 -9.62 3.55
C HIS A 2 26.87 -10.12 4.32
N LYS A 3 27.11 -9.65 5.55
CA LYS A 3 28.22 -10.15 6.39
C LYS A 3 28.08 -11.64 6.70
N CYS A 4 26.86 -12.09 7.00
CA CYS A 4 26.57 -13.51 7.27
C CYS A 4 26.78 -14.34 6.00
N ARG A 5 26.23 -13.88 4.87
CA ARG A 5 26.45 -14.50 3.54
C ARG A 5 27.94 -14.66 3.24
N ALA A 6 28.73 -13.59 3.36
CA ALA A 6 30.16 -13.63 3.05
C ALA A 6 30.96 -14.61 3.93
N LEU A 7 30.55 -14.81 5.19
CA LEU A 7 31.26 -15.68 6.13
C LEU A 7 30.81 -17.15 6.07
N LEU A 8 29.52 -17.41 5.84
CA LEU A 8 28.91 -18.74 6.00
C LEU A 8 28.33 -19.33 4.71
N TYR A 9 28.07 -18.50 3.70
CA TYR A 9 27.39 -18.88 2.44
C TYR A 9 28.05 -18.17 1.26
N ALA A 10 29.38 -18.30 1.15
CA ALA A 10 30.19 -17.55 0.19
C ALA A 10 29.88 -17.91 -1.27
N ASP A 11 29.31 -19.08 -1.50
CA ASP A 11 28.80 -19.63 -2.76
C ASP A 11 27.49 -18.97 -3.23
N VAL A 12 26.73 -18.36 -2.32
CA VAL A 12 25.54 -17.56 -2.67
C VAL A 12 25.99 -16.17 -3.07
N SER A 13 25.66 -15.71 -4.28
CA SER A 13 26.02 -14.36 -4.73
C SER A 13 25.26 -13.28 -3.96
N VAL A 14 25.73 -12.03 -4.02
CA VAL A 14 25.05 -10.90 -3.37
C VAL A 14 23.70 -10.66 -4.04
N GLU A 15 23.68 -10.69 -5.37
CA GLU A 15 22.50 -10.45 -6.20
C GLU A 15 21.41 -11.48 -5.93
N LEU A 16 21.78 -12.77 -5.85
CA LEU A 16 20.82 -13.83 -5.52
C LEU A 16 20.28 -13.67 -4.09
N ALA A 17 21.14 -13.33 -3.14
CA ALA A 17 20.70 -13.12 -1.75
C ALA A 17 19.72 -11.94 -1.64
N ASP A 18 19.94 -10.86 -2.40
CA ASP A 18 19.04 -9.70 -2.43
C ASP A 18 17.71 -10.04 -3.12
N GLU A 19 17.73 -10.74 -4.25
CA GLU A 19 16.52 -11.23 -4.92
C GLU A 19 15.68 -12.13 -3.99
N LEU A 20 16.34 -13.07 -3.30
CA LEU A 20 15.66 -13.97 -2.38
C LEU A 20 15.18 -13.24 -1.11
N LEU A 21 15.89 -12.21 -0.66
CA LEU A 21 15.44 -11.36 0.44
C LEU A 21 14.15 -10.63 0.07
N GLU A 22 14.08 -10.07 -1.14
CA GLU A 22 12.87 -9.42 -1.67
C GLU A 22 11.70 -10.38 -1.81
N LYS A 23 11.95 -11.64 -2.18
CA LYS A 23 10.90 -12.67 -2.28
C LYS A 23 10.46 -13.21 -0.93
N TRP A 24 11.40 -13.68 -0.10
CA TRP A 24 11.14 -14.45 1.12
C TRP A 24 11.10 -13.61 2.39
N GLY A 25 11.28 -12.29 2.35
CA GLY A 25 11.03 -11.45 3.54
C GLY A 25 12.04 -11.60 4.67
N GLY A 26 13.24 -12.10 4.38
CA GLY A 26 14.32 -12.19 5.35
C GLY A 26 14.43 -13.49 6.12
N VAL A 27 13.73 -14.56 5.72
CA VAL A 27 13.90 -15.90 6.31
C VAL A 27 15.25 -16.48 5.90
N PRO A 28 16.27 -16.55 6.79
CA PRO A 28 17.65 -16.87 6.38
C PRO A 28 17.78 -18.26 5.77
N ARG A 29 16.92 -19.20 6.19
CA ARG A 29 16.86 -20.56 5.63
C ARG A 29 16.63 -20.57 4.11
N PHE A 30 15.76 -19.69 3.60
CA PHE A 30 15.44 -19.65 2.17
C PHE A 30 16.31 -18.64 1.42
N VAL A 31 16.75 -17.58 2.09
CA VAL A 31 17.60 -16.52 1.52
C VAL A 31 19.07 -16.95 1.39
N LEU A 32 19.57 -17.79 2.31
CA LEU A 32 20.98 -18.17 2.39
C LEU A 32 21.15 -19.70 2.31
N GLU A 33 20.68 -20.43 3.32
CA GLU A 33 20.97 -21.86 3.48
C GLU A 33 20.48 -22.71 2.30
N ASN A 34 19.29 -22.41 1.78
CA ASN A 34 18.68 -23.12 0.65
C ASN A 34 18.63 -22.26 -0.62
N ALA A 35 19.44 -21.21 -0.72
CA ALA A 35 19.40 -20.28 -1.84
C ALA A 35 19.58 -20.99 -3.20
N LEU A 36 20.50 -21.96 -3.25
CA LEU A 36 20.82 -22.73 -4.45
C LEU A 36 19.97 -24.00 -4.62
N VAL A 37 19.02 -24.27 -3.73
CA VAL A 37 18.20 -25.49 -3.74
C VAL A 37 16.85 -25.22 -4.39
N SER A 38 16.74 -25.49 -5.70
CA SER A 38 15.53 -25.18 -6.51
C SER A 38 14.22 -25.71 -5.89
N GLU A 39 14.21 -26.95 -5.38
CA GLU A 39 13.01 -27.54 -4.76
C GLU A 39 12.56 -26.82 -3.48
N GLN A 40 13.48 -26.16 -2.78
CA GLN A 40 13.13 -25.33 -1.62
C GLN A 40 12.56 -23.98 -2.07
N GLN A 41 13.09 -23.41 -3.16
CA GLN A 41 12.60 -22.15 -3.73
C GLN A 41 11.17 -22.29 -4.27
N LYS A 42 10.86 -23.40 -4.94
CA LYS A 42 9.50 -23.73 -5.45
C LYS A 42 8.43 -23.82 -4.36
N LYS A 43 8.82 -23.96 -3.08
CA LYS A 43 7.87 -23.99 -1.96
C LYS A 43 7.12 -22.68 -1.76
N LEU A 44 7.71 -21.53 -2.13
CA LEU A 44 7.02 -20.24 -2.08
C LEU A 44 5.95 -20.15 -3.16
N GLU A 45 6.32 -20.49 -4.40
CA GLU A 45 5.40 -20.52 -5.55
C GLU A 45 4.21 -21.44 -5.28
N SER A 46 4.48 -22.64 -4.78
CA SER A 46 3.44 -23.60 -4.41
C SER A 46 2.50 -23.04 -3.33
N ALA A 47 3.07 -22.37 -2.31
CA ALA A 47 2.28 -21.75 -1.24
C ALA A 47 1.39 -20.60 -1.76
N ILE A 48 1.92 -19.77 -2.67
CA ILE A 48 1.17 -18.70 -3.32
C ILE A 48 0.01 -19.28 -4.13
N ILE A 49 0.26 -20.30 -4.96
CA ILE A 49 -0.76 -20.92 -5.82
C ILE A 49 -1.90 -21.49 -4.98
N SER A 50 -1.57 -22.15 -3.87
CA SER A 50 -2.53 -22.79 -2.98
C SER A 50 -3.11 -21.85 -1.91
N VAL A 51 -2.94 -20.52 -2.03
CA VAL A 51 -3.33 -19.58 -0.98
C VAL A 51 -4.82 -19.70 -0.64
N ASP A 52 -5.10 -19.69 0.66
CA ASP A 52 -6.44 -19.69 1.24
C ASP A 52 -6.51 -18.59 2.29
N LEU A 53 -7.34 -17.57 2.04
CA LEU A 53 -7.52 -16.44 2.95
C LEU A 53 -8.08 -16.87 4.30
N ASP A 54 -8.97 -17.86 4.34
CA ASP A 54 -9.53 -18.35 5.60
C ASP A 54 -8.47 -19.05 6.43
N ALA A 55 -7.59 -19.82 5.78
CA ALA A 55 -6.43 -20.43 6.44
C ALA A 55 -5.50 -19.33 6.96
N VAL A 56 -5.14 -18.35 6.12
CA VAL A 56 -4.30 -17.20 6.52
C VAL A 56 -4.88 -16.50 7.74
N VAL A 57 -6.18 -16.19 7.75
CA VAL A 57 -6.86 -15.52 8.86
C VAL A 57 -6.88 -16.39 10.12
N LYS A 58 -7.13 -17.70 10.01
CA LYS A 58 -7.10 -18.62 11.16
C LYS A 58 -5.72 -18.74 11.81
N CYS A 59 -4.65 -18.55 11.05
CA CYS A 59 -3.28 -18.59 11.58
C CYS A 59 -2.95 -17.36 12.44
N ILE A 60 -3.64 -16.24 12.19
CA ILE A 60 -3.44 -15.00 12.93
C ILE A 60 -3.95 -15.19 14.36
N GLY A 61 -3.06 -15.04 15.33
CA GLY A 61 -3.35 -15.28 16.74
C GLY A 61 -3.16 -16.74 17.18
N ASN A 62 -3.00 -17.69 16.26
CA ASN A 62 -2.70 -19.10 16.54
C ASN A 62 -1.60 -19.67 15.62
N PRO A 63 -0.37 -19.13 15.69
CA PRO A 63 0.72 -19.51 14.78
C PRO A 63 1.29 -20.92 15.04
N GLU A 64 0.98 -21.55 16.17
CA GLU A 64 1.46 -22.90 16.49
C GLU A 64 0.55 -23.99 15.92
N GLY A 65 -0.74 -23.69 15.72
CA GLY A 65 -1.72 -24.61 15.15
C GLY A 65 -1.84 -24.54 13.62
N SER A 66 -1.06 -23.68 12.98
CA SER A 66 -1.18 -23.36 11.56
C SER A 66 -0.31 -24.22 10.63
N ASP A 67 -0.78 -24.35 9.39
CA ASP A 67 -0.05 -25.05 8.33
C ASP A 67 1.30 -24.34 8.05
N GLN A 68 2.37 -25.12 7.92
CA GLN A 68 3.69 -24.65 7.50
C GLN A 68 3.65 -23.86 6.19
N VAL A 69 2.67 -24.10 5.33
CA VAL A 69 2.45 -23.34 4.09
C VAL A 69 2.16 -21.88 4.39
N VAL A 70 1.31 -21.57 5.38
CA VAL A 70 0.94 -20.18 5.70
C VAL A 70 2.12 -19.40 6.27
N HIS A 71 3.02 -20.06 7.01
CA HIS A 71 4.22 -19.42 7.56
C HIS A 71 5.21 -18.96 6.49
N ARG A 72 5.08 -19.44 5.24
CA ARG A 72 5.87 -18.95 4.10
C ARG A 72 5.28 -17.68 3.51
N LEU A 73 3.99 -17.43 3.76
CA LEU A 73 3.23 -16.32 3.19
C LEU A 73 3.07 -15.16 4.17
N VAL A 74 3.01 -15.44 5.47
CA VAL A 74 2.76 -14.46 6.53
C VAL A 74 3.82 -14.58 7.61
N HIS A 75 4.40 -13.44 7.96
CA HIS A 75 5.40 -13.30 9.01
C HIS A 75 4.84 -12.51 10.18
N ILE A 76 5.42 -12.78 11.35
CA ILE A 76 5.17 -12.03 12.57
C ILE A 76 6.28 -11.01 12.71
N HIS A 77 5.94 -9.73 12.69
CA HIS A 77 6.85 -8.64 13.01
C HIS A 77 6.58 -8.19 14.44
N VAL A 78 7.64 -8.17 15.25
CA VAL A 78 7.58 -7.64 16.61
C VAL A 78 7.85 -6.14 16.54
N ALA A 79 7.01 -5.35 17.22
CA ALA A 79 7.22 -3.91 17.32
C ALA A 79 8.45 -3.59 18.19
N ASP A 80 8.91 -2.34 18.14
CA ASP A 80 10.09 -1.89 18.89
C ASP A 80 9.95 -1.99 20.42
N ASP A 81 8.71 -2.14 20.92
CA ASP A 81 8.43 -2.40 22.33
C ASP A 81 8.71 -3.85 22.76
N PHE A 82 9.04 -4.72 21.80
CA PHE A 82 9.26 -6.16 21.95
C PHE A 82 8.09 -6.93 22.60
N LYS A 83 6.89 -6.33 22.61
CA LYS A 83 5.68 -6.89 23.24
C LYS A 83 4.54 -7.02 22.25
N SER A 84 4.39 -6.03 21.40
CA SER A 84 3.34 -5.99 20.38
C SER A 84 3.81 -6.72 19.13
N LYS A 85 2.91 -7.45 18.49
CA LYS A 85 3.19 -8.16 17.24
C LYS A 85 2.17 -7.77 16.18
N VAL A 86 2.60 -7.80 14.92
CA VAL A 86 1.74 -7.62 13.75
C VAL A 86 2.01 -8.71 12.74
N TYR A 87 0.97 -9.11 12.00
CA TYR A 87 1.07 -10.12 10.95
C TYR A 87 1.11 -9.41 9.62
N CYS A 88 2.20 -9.62 8.89
CA CYS A 88 2.45 -9.01 7.60
C CYS A 88 2.62 -10.13 6.56
N PHE A 89 2.31 -9.86 5.30
CA PHE A 89 2.81 -10.75 4.25
C PHE A 89 4.34 -10.80 4.31
N ALA A 90 4.90 -11.95 3.94
CA ALA A 90 6.33 -12.21 4.04
C ALA A 90 7.15 -11.10 3.36
N SER A 91 6.69 -10.63 2.21
CA SER A 91 7.30 -9.53 1.46
C SER A 91 6.28 -8.79 0.60
N ASN A 92 6.69 -7.66 0.04
CA ASN A 92 5.88 -6.94 -0.95
C ASN A 92 5.63 -7.80 -2.21
N PHE A 93 6.63 -8.60 -2.61
CA PHE A 93 6.49 -9.57 -3.70
C PHE A 93 5.39 -10.59 -3.39
N VAL A 94 5.44 -11.20 -2.20
CA VAL A 94 4.43 -12.20 -1.78
C VAL A 94 3.04 -11.59 -1.71
N ALA A 95 2.91 -10.38 -1.16
CA ALA A 95 1.63 -9.67 -1.13
C ALA A 95 1.06 -9.42 -2.55
N GLU A 96 1.91 -9.04 -3.51
CA GLU A 96 1.50 -8.82 -4.90
C GLU A 96 1.05 -10.12 -5.59
N GLN A 97 1.81 -11.20 -5.39
CA GLN A 97 1.48 -12.51 -5.95
C GLN A 97 0.22 -13.10 -5.34
N ILE A 98 0.04 -12.98 -4.02
CA ILE A 98 -1.19 -13.42 -3.34
C ILE A 98 -2.39 -12.62 -3.82
N TYR A 99 -2.27 -11.29 -3.90
CA TYR A 99 -3.34 -10.46 -4.44
C TYR A 99 -3.73 -10.89 -5.85
N SER A 100 -2.76 -11.02 -6.75
CA SER A 100 -2.98 -11.44 -8.14
C SER A 100 -3.67 -12.80 -8.22
N GLN A 101 -3.18 -13.78 -7.46
CA GLN A 101 -3.74 -15.12 -7.44
C GLN A 101 -5.18 -15.13 -6.91
N LEU A 102 -5.44 -14.42 -5.81
CA LEU A 102 -6.78 -14.32 -5.22
C LEU A 102 -7.73 -13.55 -6.15
N PHE A 103 -7.27 -12.49 -6.80
CA PHE A 103 -8.07 -11.72 -7.74
C PHE A 103 -8.49 -12.58 -8.95
N LEU A 104 -7.61 -13.44 -9.45
CA LEU A 104 -7.90 -14.34 -10.56
C LEU A 104 -8.78 -15.54 -10.17
N THR A 105 -8.55 -16.14 -9.00
CA THR A 105 -9.15 -17.44 -8.65
C THR A 105 -10.26 -17.36 -7.61
N LYS A 106 -10.23 -16.35 -6.74
CA LYS A 106 -11.07 -16.23 -5.53
C LYS A 106 -11.53 -14.79 -5.29
N ARG A 107 -11.82 -14.05 -6.38
CA ARG A 107 -12.10 -12.59 -6.34
C ARG A 107 -13.12 -12.19 -5.28
N GLN A 108 -14.24 -12.92 -5.20
CA GLN A 108 -15.29 -12.61 -4.23
C GLN A 108 -14.81 -12.76 -2.78
N GLN A 109 -14.00 -13.77 -2.47
CA GLN A 109 -13.43 -13.95 -1.12
C GLN A 109 -12.44 -12.83 -0.77
N LEU A 110 -11.61 -12.42 -1.73
CA LEU A 110 -10.70 -11.27 -1.57
C LEU A 110 -11.47 -9.99 -1.25
N ILE A 111 -12.47 -9.67 -2.07
CA ILE A 111 -13.28 -8.47 -1.92
C ILE A 111 -14.03 -8.51 -0.59
N GLN A 112 -14.65 -9.65 -0.25
CA GLN A 112 -15.35 -9.84 1.02
C GLN A 112 -14.39 -9.63 2.20
N PHE A 113 -13.20 -10.23 2.16
CA PHE A 113 -12.18 -10.05 3.19
C PHE A 113 -11.84 -8.57 3.38
N ILE A 114 -11.58 -7.84 2.30
CA ILE A 114 -11.28 -6.40 2.37
C ILE A 114 -12.47 -5.62 2.95
N ALA A 115 -13.69 -5.96 2.56
CA ALA A 115 -14.89 -5.25 2.97
C ALA A 115 -15.23 -5.44 4.46
N VAL A 116 -15.05 -6.65 5.02
CA VAL A 116 -15.60 -6.99 6.36
C VAL A 116 -14.58 -7.26 7.45
N SER A 117 -13.27 -7.33 7.14
CA SER A 117 -12.24 -7.61 8.16
C SER A 117 -11.83 -6.38 8.99
N GLU A 118 -12.57 -5.27 8.91
CA GLU A 118 -12.26 -4.09 9.72
C GLU A 118 -12.38 -4.41 11.22
N GLY A 119 -11.29 -4.25 11.97
CA GLY A 119 -11.28 -4.50 13.41
C GLY A 119 -11.39 -5.99 13.80
N VAL A 120 -11.30 -6.91 12.84
CA VAL A 120 -11.33 -8.36 13.09
C VAL A 120 -9.94 -8.86 13.44
N GLY A 121 -9.67 -9.07 14.73
CA GLY A 121 -8.41 -9.61 15.22
C GLY A 121 -7.18 -8.79 14.77
N GLU A 122 -6.05 -9.47 14.56
CA GLU A 122 -4.79 -8.86 14.14
C GLU A 122 -4.63 -8.82 12.60
N THR A 123 -5.76 -8.81 11.84
CA THR A 123 -5.77 -8.84 10.36
C THR A 123 -5.55 -7.48 9.69
N GLY A 124 -5.53 -6.40 10.46
CA GLY A 124 -5.60 -5.03 9.94
C GLY A 124 -4.50 -4.67 8.94
N VAL A 125 -3.28 -5.18 9.14
CA VAL A 125 -2.17 -4.97 8.20
C VAL A 125 -2.42 -5.69 6.89
N LEU A 126 -2.75 -6.99 6.92
CA LEU A 126 -3.05 -7.77 5.70
C LEU A 126 -4.22 -7.17 4.91
N ARG A 127 -5.28 -6.76 5.61
CA ARG A 127 -6.42 -6.05 5.01
C ARG A 127 -5.97 -4.78 4.30
N GLY A 128 -5.18 -3.94 4.96
CA GLY A 128 -4.64 -2.71 4.38
C GLY A 128 -3.80 -3.00 3.12
N THR A 129 -2.91 -3.98 3.20
CA THR A 129 -2.02 -4.36 2.11
C THR A 129 -2.76 -4.89 0.87
N LEU A 130 -3.83 -5.66 1.06
CA LEU A 130 -4.68 -6.14 -0.05
C LEU A 130 -5.60 -5.03 -0.58
N PHE A 131 -6.13 -4.18 0.30
CA PHE A 131 -6.94 -3.03 -0.09
C PHE A 131 -6.15 -2.08 -1.00
N GLU A 132 -4.93 -1.73 -0.63
CA GLU A 132 -4.08 -0.81 -1.40
C GLU A 132 -3.88 -1.32 -2.85
N ARG A 133 -3.56 -2.60 -3.01
CA ARG A 133 -3.42 -3.25 -4.32
C ARG A 133 -4.71 -3.23 -5.12
N HIS A 134 -5.80 -3.57 -4.46
CA HIS A 134 -7.12 -3.55 -5.10
C HIS A 134 -7.51 -2.14 -5.54
N ALA A 135 -7.23 -1.13 -4.71
CA ALA A 135 -7.50 0.26 -5.03
C ALA A 135 -6.69 0.75 -6.23
N HIS A 136 -5.41 0.37 -6.35
CA HIS A 136 -4.61 0.66 -7.54
C HIS A 136 -5.24 0.11 -8.82
N ASP A 137 -5.64 -1.16 -8.83
CA ASP A 137 -6.26 -1.79 -10.00
C ASP A 137 -7.59 -1.12 -10.38
N ILE A 138 -8.41 -0.78 -9.37
CA ILE A 138 -9.70 -0.13 -9.60
C ILE A 138 -9.52 1.28 -10.16
N ILE A 139 -8.58 2.06 -9.60
CA ILE A 139 -8.32 3.44 -10.07
C ILE A 139 -7.71 3.42 -11.47
N ALA A 140 -6.74 2.55 -11.74
CA ALA A 140 -6.12 2.39 -13.06
C ALA A 140 -7.13 1.86 -14.10
N GLY A 141 -8.03 0.95 -13.69
CA GLY A 141 -9.11 0.44 -14.51
C GLY A 141 -10.08 1.52 -14.99
N GLY A 142 -10.10 2.68 -14.32
CA GLY A 142 -10.97 3.80 -14.61
C GLY A 142 -12.40 3.58 -14.12
N GLY A 143 -13.21 4.63 -14.22
CA GLY A 143 -14.60 4.63 -13.75
C GLY A 143 -14.99 5.94 -13.09
N THR A 144 -16.16 5.94 -12.47
CA THR A 144 -16.68 7.10 -11.73
C THR A 144 -16.76 6.76 -10.25
N PHE A 145 -16.10 7.59 -9.44
CA PHE A 145 -15.92 7.35 -8.00
C PHE A 145 -16.59 8.44 -7.18
N GLY A 146 -17.26 8.04 -6.10
CA GLY A 146 -17.77 8.96 -5.10
C GLY A 146 -16.62 9.60 -4.32
N CYS A 147 -16.67 10.93 -4.17
CA CYS A 147 -15.68 11.66 -3.40
C CYS A 147 -16.30 12.84 -2.63
N ARG A 148 -15.62 13.25 -1.56
CA ARG A 148 -16.04 14.39 -0.73
C ARG A 148 -14.83 15.20 -0.32
N GLN A 149 -14.92 16.51 -0.45
CA GLN A 149 -13.84 17.40 -0.02
C GLN A 149 -13.69 17.37 1.51
N LEU A 150 -12.45 17.39 1.98
CA LEU A 150 -12.08 17.44 3.39
C LEU A 150 -11.66 18.86 3.75
N PHE A 151 -12.22 19.38 4.86
CA PHE A 151 -11.92 20.70 5.38
C PHE A 151 -11.36 20.61 6.79
N GLU A 152 -10.45 21.51 7.13
CA GLU A 152 -9.94 21.65 8.48
C GLU A 152 -11.07 22.09 9.43
N LYS A 153 -11.13 21.49 10.64
CA LYS A 153 -12.22 21.69 11.62
C LYS A 153 -12.47 23.16 12.00
N THR A 154 -11.48 24.04 11.84
CA THR A 154 -11.54 25.48 12.14
C THR A 154 -12.27 26.29 11.08
N THR A 155 -12.51 25.71 9.90
CA THR A 155 -13.23 26.40 8.83
C THR A 155 -14.71 26.34 9.18
N LYS A 156 -15.33 27.48 9.49
CA LYS A 156 -16.78 27.63 9.73
C LYS A 156 -17.59 27.42 8.44
N VAL A 157 -17.21 26.45 7.61
CA VAL A 157 -18.09 25.93 6.56
C VAL A 157 -19.09 25.07 7.32
N THR A 158 -20.29 25.61 7.49
CA THR A 158 -21.46 24.83 7.86
C THR A 158 -21.42 23.56 7.02
N ALA A 159 -21.39 22.40 7.69
CA ALA A 159 -21.35 21.06 7.10
C ALA A 159 -22.65 20.71 6.34
N LEU A 160 -23.26 21.69 5.68
CA LEU A 160 -24.52 21.61 4.96
C LEU A 160 -24.34 21.28 3.47
N ASN A 161 -23.16 21.52 2.87
CA ASN A 161 -22.90 21.22 1.46
C ASN A 161 -21.58 20.46 1.27
N ALA A 162 -21.40 19.34 1.98
CA ALA A 162 -20.39 18.38 1.55
C ALA A 162 -20.98 17.61 0.36
N ASP A 163 -21.03 18.25 -0.81
CA ASP A 163 -21.54 17.64 -2.03
C ASP A 163 -20.79 16.32 -2.20
N ASN A 164 -21.54 15.20 -2.21
CA ASN A 164 -21.06 13.96 -2.77
C ASN A 164 -20.75 14.25 -4.23
N LYS A 165 -19.48 14.56 -4.50
CA LYS A 165 -18.98 14.78 -5.84
C LYS A 165 -18.62 13.43 -6.42
N GLN A 166 -18.53 13.41 -7.73
CA GLN A 166 -17.98 12.29 -8.46
C GLN A 166 -16.73 12.76 -9.20
N ILE A 167 -15.74 11.89 -9.28
CA ILE A 167 -14.61 12.03 -10.18
C ILE A 167 -14.65 10.89 -11.18
N THR A 168 -14.50 11.21 -12.46
CA THR A 168 -14.32 10.23 -13.51
C THR A 168 -12.84 10.14 -13.86
N ILE A 169 -12.28 8.94 -13.76
CA ILE A 169 -10.91 8.62 -14.15
C ILE A 169 -11.01 7.73 -15.39
N PRO A 170 -10.33 8.05 -16.51
CA PRO A 170 -10.31 7.15 -17.66
C PRO A 170 -9.56 5.86 -17.32
N HIS A 171 -9.74 4.82 -18.12
CA HIS A 171 -8.86 3.67 -18.06
C HIS A 171 -7.42 4.08 -18.41
N LEU A 172 -6.45 3.68 -17.59
CA LEU A 172 -5.05 4.02 -17.72
C LEU A 172 -4.18 2.78 -17.51
N ASN A 173 -3.16 2.64 -18.35
CA ASN A 173 -2.11 1.67 -18.06
C ASN A 173 -1.27 2.16 -16.86
N THR A 174 -0.85 1.20 -16.03
CA THR A 174 -0.01 1.50 -14.88
C THR A 174 1.46 1.51 -15.29
N LEU A 175 2.17 2.58 -14.97
CA LEU A 175 3.63 2.64 -15.03
C LEU A 175 4.19 2.49 -13.62
N LEU A 176 4.77 1.31 -13.35
CA LEU A 176 5.64 1.10 -12.19
C LEU A 176 7.01 1.72 -12.49
N PHE A 177 7.36 2.80 -11.79
CA PHE A 177 8.61 3.52 -12.05
C PHE A 177 9.59 3.40 -10.89
N ALA A 178 10.86 3.17 -11.23
CA ALA A 178 11.98 3.25 -10.30
C ALA A 178 12.80 4.54 -10.52
N ASP A 179 12.64 5.17 -11.69
CA ASP A 179 13.31 6.40 -12.08
C ASP A 179 12.28 7.46 -12.53
N GLU A 180 12.43 8.67 -12.02
CA GLU A 180 11.58 9.82 -12.33
C GLU A 180 11.65 10.24 -13.80
N GLN A 181 12.74 9.92 -14.51
CA GLN A 181 12.82 10.14 -15.96
C GLN A 181 11.73 9.36 -16.71
N GLN A 182 11.34 8.17 -16.22
CA GLN A 182 10.23 7.39 -16.80
C GLN A 182 8.90 8.12 -16.67
N VAL A 183 8.72 8.84 -15.55
CA VAL A 183 7.56 9.70 -15.33
C VAL A 183 7.59 10.86 -16.31
N GLN A 184 8.72 11.55 -16.48
CA GLN A 184 8.84 12.70 -17.39
C GLN A 184 8.62 12.33 -18.86
N ALA A 185 9.12 11.17 -19.30
CA ALA A 185 9.07 10.70 -20.69
C ALA A 185 7.70 10.16 -21.13
N SER A 186 6.73 10.02 -20.23
CA SER A 186 5.41 9.45 -20.52
C SER A 186 4.27 10.40 -20.16
N SER A 187 3.09 10.15 -20.74
CA SER A 187 1.85 10.86 -20.43
C SER A 187 0.66 9.89 -20.51
N GLY A 188 -0.46 10.24 -19.90
CA GLY A 188 -1.68 9.41 -19.94
C GLY A 188 -1.52 8.05 -19.26
N MET A 189 -0.75 8.00 -18.16
CA MET A 189 -0.54 6.79 -17.35
C MET A 189 -0.99 6.99 -15.91
N TYR A 190 -1.23 5.88 -15.22
CA TYR A 190 -1.32 5.82 -13.76
C TYR A 190 0.07 5.52 -13.20
N TYR A 191 0.66 6.47 -12.49
CA TYR A 191 2.04 6.37 -12.02
C TYR A 191 2.07 5.80 -10.60
N ARG A 192 2.77 4.67 -10.42
CA ARG A 192 3.00 4.05 -9.11
C ARG A 192 4.50 3.87 -8.90
N PRO A 193 5.07 4.41 -7.81
CA PRO A 193 6.48 4.22 -7.51
C PRO A 193 6.76 2.75 -7.16
N HIS A 194 7.90 2.24 -7.59
CA HIS A 194 8.31 0.87 -7.29
C HIS A 194 8.74 0.70 -5.81
N VAL A 195 9.27 1.77 -5.22
CA VAL A 195 9.68 1.84 -3.81
C VAL A 195 8.92 2.98 -3.13
N ASN A 196 8.56 2.82 -1.86
CA ASN A 196 7.84 3.82 -1.06
C ASN A 196 8.70 5.04 -0.67
N ASN A 197 9.36 5.67 -1.64
CA ASN A 197 10.17 6.86 -1.45
C ASN A 197 9.33 8.14 -1.28
N TYR A 198 8.03 8.07 -1.60
CA TYR A 198 7.08 9.17 -1.50
C TYR A 198 6.13 8.94 -0.34
N GLU A 199 6.58 9.22 0.89
CA GLU A 199 5.94 8.82 2.17
C GLU A 199 4.48 9.28 2.39
N SER A 200 3.86 9.97 1.44
CA SER A 200 2.45 10.40 1.50
C SER A 200 1.73 10.38 0.14
N VAL A 201 2.31 9.72 -0.86
CA VAL A 201 1.72 9.56 -2.19
C VAL A 201 2.04 8.18 -2.69
N ASP A 202 1.03 7.32 -2.72
CA ASP A 202 1.18 5.94 -3.19
C ASP A 202 1.08 5.86 -4.72
N SER A 203 0.43 6.85 -5.35
CA SER A 203 0.36 6.98 -6.81
C SER A 203 -0.14 8.35 -7.24
N PHE A 204 -0.02 8.67 -8.52
CA PHE A 204 -0.51 9.92 -9.08
C PHE A 204 -0.87 9.82 -10.57
N ILE A 205 -1.67 10.77 -11.05
CA ILE A 205 -1.99 10.98 -12.46
C ILE A 205 -1.69 12.44 -12.81
N LYS A 206 -0.97 12.64 -13.92
CA LYS A 206 -0.69 13.99 -14.43
C LYS A 206 -2.00 14.69 -14.87
N PRO A 207 -2.10 16.02 -14.70
CA PRO A 207 -1.07 16.91 -14.17
C PRO A 207 -1.11 17.09 -12.64
N ASN A 208 -2.16 16.65 -11.94
CA ASN A 208 -2.46 17.20 -10.61
C ASN A 208 -3.23 16.28 -9.65
N LEU A 209 -3.42 15.00 -9.95
CA LEU A 209 -4.13 14.07 -9.07
C LEU A 209 -3.12 13.21 -8.30
N LEU A 210 -3.19 13.24 -6.99
CA LEU A 210 -2.38 12.42 -6.09
C LEU A 210 -3.31 11.48 -5.32
N PHE A 211 -2.86 10.26 -5.08
CA PHE A 211 -3.64 9.25 -4.36
C PHE A 211 -2.83 8.69 -3.21
N GLN A 212 -3.50 8.58 -2.07
CA GLN A 212 -2.97 7.97 -0.86
C GLN A 212 -3.99 6.96 -0.36
N MET A 213 -3.68 5.68 -0.48
CA MET A 213 -4.56 4.59 -0.06
C MET A 213 -4.42 4.40 1.44
N THR A 214 -5.54 4.29 2.14
CA THR A 214 -5.50 4.07 3.58
C THR A 214 -6.74 3.37 4.09
N SER A 215 -6.54 2.42 5.01
CA SER A 215 -7.60 1.84 5.83
C SER A 215 -7.64 2.44 7.25
N ALA A 216 -6.71 3.34 7.57
CA ALA A 216 -6.58 4.00 8.86
C ALA A 216 -7.44 5.28 8.94
N LYS A 217 -7.92 5.63 10.15
CA LYS A 217 -8.71 6.86 10.37
C LYS A 217 -7.86 8.13 10.32
N LYS A 218 -6.60 8.00 10.71
CA LYS A 218 -5.59 9.06 10.69
C LYS A 218 -4.45 8.61 9.81
N HIS A 219 -4.13 9.42 8.83
CA HIS A 219 -2.99 9.23 7.96
C HIS A 219 -2.39 10.61 7.64
N PRO A 220 -1.56 11.15 8.54
CA PRO A 220 -0.93 12.44 8.34
C PRO A 220 -0.11 12.49 7.05
N CYS A 221 0.04 13.69 6.50
CA CYS A 221 0.75 13.93 5.26
C CYS A 221 2.13 14.51 5.53
N LYS A 222 3.19 13.74 5.29
CA LYS A 222 4.56 14.25 5.29
C LYS A 222 4.74 15.20 4.10
N GLN A 223 4.89 16.48 4.40
CA GLN A 223 4.91 17.54 3.37
C GLN A 223 6.08 17.42 2.39
N VAL A 224 7.19 16.79 2.80
CA VAL A 224 8.39 16.62 1.98
C VAL A 224 8.09 15.72 0.78
N GLY A 225 7.45 14.57 1.02
CA GLY A 225 7.04 13.67 -0.05
C GLY A 225 6.02 14.32 -0.99
N LEU A 226 5.07 15.09 -0.45
CA LEU A 226 4.11 15.85 -1.27
C LEU A 226 4.81 16.92 -2.13
N ASN A 227 5.72 17.71 -1.55
CA ASN A 227 6.48 18.72 -2.28
C ASN A 227 7.23 18.10 -3.47
N HIS A 228 7.90 16.98 -3.22
CA HIS A 228 8.67 16.26 -4.23
C HIS A 228 7.78 15.83 -5.41
N VAL A 229 6.65 15.17 -5.15
CA VAL A 229 5.74 14.76 -6.24
C VAL A 229 5.17 15.98 -6.98
N LEU A 230 4.88 17.08 -6.28
CA LEU A 230 4.39 18.30 -6.93
C LEU A 230 5.45 18.94 -7.84
N GLU A 231 6.73 18.92 -7.46
CA GLU A 231 7.84 19.38 -8.31
C GLU A 231 7.97 18.49 -9.55
N LEU A 232 7.90 17.17 -9.38
CA LEU A 232 7.91 16.20 -10.49
C LEU A 232 6.75 16.42 -11.48
N LEU A 233 5.60 16.88 -10.98
CA LEU A 233 4.42 17.22 -11.79
C LEU A 233 4.46 18.63 -12.38
N GLY A 234 5.54 19.39 -12.21
CA GLY A 234 5.68 20.74 -12.74
C GLY A 234 4.89 21.80 -11.95
N ASN A 235 4.68 21.58 -10.64
CA ASN A 235 4.01 22.48 -9.71
C ASN A 235 2.61 22.94 -10.20
N PRO A 236 1.66 22.01 -10.38
CA PRO A 236 0.33 22.34 -10.88
C PRO A 236 -0.37 23.40 -10.02
N SER A 237 -1.21 24.22 -10.63
CA SER A 237 -1.89 25.31 -9.91
C SER A 237 -2.95 24.82 -8.92
N ASN A 238 -3.56 23.66 -9.19
CA ASN A 238 -4.66 23.08 -8.41
C ASN A 238 -4.41 21.59 -8.08
N PRO A 239 -3.38 21.25 -7.29
CA PRO A 239 -3.13 19.87 -6.90
C PRO A 239 -4.25 19.34 -6.00
N THR A 240 -4.63 18.09 -6.21
CA THR A 240 -5.70 17.42 -5.45
C THR A 240 -5.20 16.10 -4.91
N LEU A 241 -5.22 15.94 -3.59
CA LEU A 241 -4.88 14.70 -2.90
C LEU A 241 -6.16 13.95 -2.53
N TYR A 242 -6.31 12.74 -3.06
CA TYR A 242 -7.37 11.81 -2.71
C TYR A 242 -6.88 10.78 -1.72
N PHE A 243 -7.50 10.76 -0.54
CA PHE A 243 -7.43 9.62 0.36
C PHE A 243 -8.39 8.55 -0.15
N VAL A 244 -7.84 7.48 -0.70
CA VAL A 244 -8.61 6.36 -1.25
C VAL A 244 -8.87 5.38 -0.13
N VAL A 245 -10.14 5.17 0.19
CA VAL A 245 -10.54 4.41 1.38
C VAL A 245 -11.64 3.39 1.06
N PRO A 246 -11.74 2.30 1.84
CA PRO A 246 -12.89 1.42 1.78
C PRO A 246 -14.16 2.14 2.27
N LYS A 247 -15.32 1.64 1.84
CA LYS A 247 -16.65 2.21 2.10
C LYS A 247 -16.96 2.50 3.57
N ASP A 248 -16.56 1.60 4.47
CA ASP A 248 -16.66 1.72 5.92
C ASP A 248 -15.97 2.97 6.50
N ARG A 249 -14.94 3.49 5.81
CA ARG A 249 -14.18 4.69 6.21
C ARG A 249 -14.73 5.99 5.64
N PHE A 250 -15.36 5.95 4.48
CA PHE A 250 -15.67 7.14 3.67
C PHE A 250 -16.43 8.24 4.44
N LYS A 251 -17.52 7.87 5.11
CA LYS A 251 -18.42 8.83 5.77
C LYS A 251 -17.74 9.59 6.90
N GLU A 252 -16.95 8.89 7.72
CA GLU A 252 -16.33 9.46 8.92
C GLU A 252 -14.92 10.02 8.68
N PHE A 253 -14.34 9.79 7.49
CA PHE A 253 -12.99 10.26 7.18
C PHE A 253 -12.92 11.79 7.24
N LYS A 254 -11.87 12.28 7.89
CA LYS A 254 -11.66 13.71 8.17
C LYS A 254 -10.40 14.21 7.50
N PHE A 255 -10.28 15.52 7.43
CA PHE A 255 -9.07 16.20 7.01
C PHE A 255 -7.84 15.67 7.76
N GLN A 256 -6.75 15.45 7.03
CA GLN A 256 -5.50 14.95 7.56
C GLN A 256 -4.50 16.08 7.70
N SER A 257 -3.86 16.15 8.87
CA SER A 257 -2.86 17.17 9.14
C SER A 257 -1.56 16.92 8.37
N TYR A 258 -0.79 17.98 8.17
CA TYR A 258 0.55 17.87 7.61
C TYR A 258 1.58 17.64 8.71
N GLU A 259 2.65 16.93 8.37
CA GLU A 259 3.79 16.65 9.23
C GLU A 259 5.10 17.13 8.60
N ASP A 260 6.03 17.55 9.45
CA ASP A 260 7.41 17.84 9.06
C ASP A 260 8.24 16.56 8.86
N ALA A 261 9.52 16.72 8.52
CA ALA A 261 10.43 15.58 8.32
C ALA A 261 10.65 14.73 9.59
N ASN A 262 10.34 15.27 10.76
CA ASN A 262 10.47 14.59 12.05
C ASN A 262 9.15 13.97 12.53
N GLY A 263 8.07 14.05 11.74
CA GLY A 263 6.75 13.56 12.10
C GLY A 263 5.96 14.49 13.04
N ASN A 264 6.39 15.74 13.22
CA ASN A 264 5.64 16.68 14.04
C ASN A 264 4.48 17.28 13.25
N THR A 265 3.29 17.27 13.85
CA THR A 265 2.10 17.90 13.26
C THR A 265 2.28 19.41 13.08
N MET A 266 1.93 19.89 11.90
CA MET A 266 2.02 21.28 11.49
C MET A 266 0.65 21.94 11.40
N LYS A 267 0.56 23.21 11.82
CA LYS A 267 -0.63 24.05 11.56
C LYS A 267 -0.78 24.39 10.08
N THR A 268 0.33 24.56 9.37
CA THR A 268 0.35 24.90 7.94
C THR A 268 1.62 24.34 7.31
N PRO A 269 1.56 23.76 6.09
CA PRO A 269 2.75 23.36 5.37
C PRO A 269 3.72 24.52 5.15
N SER A 270 5.02 24.22 5.07
CA SER A 270 6.06 25.20 4.75
C SER A 270 6.06 25.54 3.24
N TYR A 271 5.91 24.53 2.39
CA TYR A 271 6.03 24.66 0.93
C TYR A 271 4.81 25.30 0.27
N THR A 272 5.06 26.27 -0.62
CA THR A 272 4.00 27.06 -1.28
C THR A 272 3.11 26.22 -2.20
N ASN A 273 3.66 25.21 -2.87
CA ASN A 273 2.91 24.25 -3.69
C ASN A 273 2.03 23.32 -2.83
N VAL A 274 2.53 22.82 -1.70
CA VAL A 274 1.78 21.97 -0.76
C VAL A 274 0.59 22.72 -0.15
N LYS A 275 0.74 24.02 0.13
CA LYS A 275 -0.38 24.87 0.60
C LYS A 275 -1.56 24.95 -0.39
N LYS A 276 -1.35 24.63 -1.68
CA LYS A 276 -2.40 24.64 -2.71
C LYS A 276 -3.20 23.34 -2.77
N ILE A 277 -2.78 22.29 -2.05
CA ILE A 277 -3.43 20.98 -2.10
C ILE A 277 -4.84 21.06 -1.52
N LYS A 278 -5.81 20.59 -2.31
CA LYS A 278 -7.14 20.25 -1.81
C LYS A 278 -7.18 18.78 -1.43
N GLN A 279 -7.60 18.48 -0.21
CA GLN A 279 -7.79 17.10 0.24
C GLN A 279 -9.23 16.63 -0.02
N TYR A 280 -9.35 15.42 -0.54
CA TYR A 280 -10.61 14.72 -0.74
C TYR A 280 -10.50 13.32 -0.15
N VAL A 281 -11.64 12.76 0.26
CA VAL A 281 -11.77 11.32 0.44
C VAL A 281 -12.47 10.74 -0.79
N LEU A 282 -11.99 9.60 -1.28
CA LEU A 282 -12.53 8.86 -2.43
C LEU A 282 -12.92 7.45 -1.96
N GLU A 283 -14.14 7.03 -2.27
CA GLU A 283 -14.67 5.72 -1.93
C GLU A 283 -14.33 4.69 -3.01
N ILE A 284 -13.77 3.55 -2.60
CA ILE A 284 -13.76 2.33 -3.42
C ILE A 284 -14.94 1.47 -2.97
N ASP A 285 -15.93 1.31 -3.86
CA ASP A 285 -17.04 0.40 -3.61
C ASP A 285 -16.59 -1.04 -3.88
N LEU A 286 -16.57 -1.83 -2.81
CA LEU A 286 -16.19 -3.24 -2.80
C LEU A 286 -17.39 -4.17 -3.02
N THR A 287 -18.56 -3.66 -3.45
CA THR A 287 -19.79 -4.46 -3.62
C THR A 287 -20.11 -4.85 -5.06
N SER A 288 -19.19 -4.60 -6.02
CA SER A 288 -19.38 -4.86 -7.46
C SER A 288 -18.77 -6.17 -7.96
#